data_AF-A0A2E7KYD9-F1
#
_entry.id   AF-A0A2E7KYD9-F1
#
_cell.length_a   1.000
_cell.length_b   1.000
_cell.length_c   1.000
_cell.angle_alpha   90.00
_cell.angle_beta   90.00
_cell.angle_gamma   90.00
#
_symmetry.space_group_name_H-M   'P 1'
#
loop_
_entity.id
_entity.type
_entity.pdbx_description
1 polymer ?
#
loop_
_entity_poly.entity_id
_entity_poly.type
_entity_poly.pdbx_seq_one_letter_code
_entity_poly.pdbx_strand_id
1 'polypeptide(L)'
;MIKTLVIFCSLFFSIQIEKLYSDLIISEFMANNDGNLLDEDNEPSDWIELSNRSNTPLSLDEYFLTDDEDEPKKWKLPNRVIPPNGYIVFFASGKNRVNDQSESHTNFSLSANGEYLALTFDGSPISEFSQNYPDQYKNISYGFNDTQKVEGYFSEPTPGKQNSLVRYTGKVADTRFDIDRGFYNDPFNVTITTKTKGATIIYTT
;
A
#
# COMPACT_ATOMS: atom_id res chain seq x y z
N MET A 1 54.49 22.86 -33.98
CA MET A 1 53.60 21.69 -33.90
C MET A 1 52.56 21.96 -32.84
N ILE A 2 51.32 22.27 -33.24
CA ILE A 2 50.20 22.50 -32.31
C ILE A 2 49.33 21.24 -32.36
N LYS A 3 49.17 20.56 -31.22
CA LYS A 3 48.26 19.42 -31.07
C LYS A 3 46.92 19.95 -30.56
N THR A 4 45.89 19.86 -31.40
CA THR A 4 44.50 20.15 -31.01
C THR A 4 43.91 18.94 -30.32
N LEU A 5 43.47 19.10 -29.06
CA LEU A 5 42.75 18.11 -28.27
C LEU A 5 41.24 18.30 -28.51
N VAL A 6 40.55 17.26 -28.98
CA VAL A 6 39.09 17.25 -29.12
C VAL A 6 38.52 16.48 -27.93
N ILE A 7 37.75 17.17 -27.08
CA ILE A 7 37.03 16.56 -25.95
C ILE A 7 35.61 16.25 -26.44
N PHE A 8 35.26 14.96 -26.49
CA PHE A 8 33.88 14.52 -26.70
C PHE A 8 33.17 14.50 -25.33
N CYS A 9 32.27 15.45 -25.10
CA CYS A 9 31.37 15.45 -23.95
C CYS A 9 30.11 14.68 -24.34
N SER A 10 30.00 13.41 -23.94
CA SER A 10 28.79 12.62 -24.11
C SER A 10 27.76 13.03 -23.04
N LEU A 11 26.74 13.80 -23.44
CA LEU A 11 25.56 14.01 -22.61
C LEU A 11 24.77 12.70 -22.50
N PHE A 12 24.75 12.10 -21.32
CA PHE A 12 23.78 11.07 -20.97
C PHE A 12 22.44 11.75 -20.68
N PHE A 13 21.49 11.65 -21.61
CA PHE A 13 20.11 12.08 -21.39
C PHE A 13 19.36 10.94 -20.69
N SER A 14 19.32 10.96 -19.36
CA SER A 14 18.44 10.07 -18.61
C SER A 14 17.01 10.55 -18.79
N ILE A 15 16.19 9.78 -19.51
CA ILE A 15 14.74 9.97 -19.55
C ILE A 15 14.22 9.67 -18.14
N GLN A 16 13.90 10.71 -17.38
CA GLN A 16 13.10 10.58 -16.18
C GLN A 16 11.66 10.34 -16.64
N ILE A 17 11.19 9.09 -16.56
CA ILE A 17 9.77 8.80 -16.74
C ILE A 17 9.10 9.27 -15.45
N GLU A 18 8.54 10.48 -15.47
CA GLU A 18 7.62 10.90 -14.42
C GLU A 18 6.38 10.02 -14.54
N LYS A 19 6.16 9.16 -13.55
CA LYS A 19 4.89 8.43 -13.39
C LYS A 19 3.81 9.50 -13.29
N LEU A 20 3.04 9.71 -14.37
CA LEU A 20 1.83 10.52 -14.29
C LEU A 20 0.93 9.82 -13.29
N TYR A 21 0.79 10.41 -12.10
CA TYR A 21 -0.12 9.86 -11.12
C TYR A 21 -1.54 10.03 -11.68
N SER A 22 -2.25 8.91 -11.81
CA SER A 22 -3.67 8.92 -12.12
C SER A 22 -4.41 9.80 -11.11
N ASP A 23 -5.43 10.52 -11.59
CA ASP A 23 -6.32 11.30 -10.73
C ASP A 23 -7.15 10.38 -9.81
N LEU A 24 -7.37 9.13 -10.20
CA LEU A 24 -7.96 8.10 -9.35
C LEU A 24 -6.87 7.15 -8.88
N ILE A 25 -6.73 6.98 -7.56
CA ILE A 25 -5.75 6.08 -6.96
C ILE A 25 -6.40 5.17 -5.92
N ILE A 26 -5.75 4.05 -5.63
CA ILE A 26 -5.92 3.37 -4.35
C ILE A 26 -5.15 4.20 -3.31
N SER A 27 -5.87 4.92 -2.46
CA SER A 27 -5.27 5.79 -1.45
C SER A 27 -4.82 5.02 -0.22
N GLU A 28 -5.66 4.10 0.25
CA GLU A 28 -5.49 3.40 1.51
C GLU A 28 -6.20 2.05 1.46
N PHE A 29 -5.69 1.04 2.15
CA PHE A 29 -6.39 -0.22 2.35
C PHE A 29 -5.99 -0.84 3.70
N MET A 30 -6.80 -1.78 4.17
CA MET A 30 -6.53 -2.57 5.36
C MET A 30 -6.84 -4.04 5.07
N ALA A 31 -5.83 -4.91 5.14
CA ALA A 31 -5.94 -6.36 4.92
C ALA A 31 -5.92 -7.19 6.22
N ASN A 32 -6.02 -6.53 7.38
CA ASN A 32 -6.03 -7.17 8.68
C ASN A 32 -6.84 -6.30 9.66
N ASN A 33 -8.13 -6.21 9.39
CA ASN A 33 -9.05 -5.42 10.19
C ASN A 33 -9.55 -6.23 11.40
N ASP A 34 -9.50 -5.62 12.58
CA ASP A 34 -9.97 -6.17 13.85
C ASP A 34 -10.81 -5.13 14.58
N GLY A 35 -11.80 -4.61 13.86
CA GLY A 35 -12.82 -3.70 14.38
C GLY A 35 -12.47 -2.21 14.29
N ASN A 36 -11.50 -1.82 13.46
CA ASN A 36 -11.26 -0.41 13.16
C ASN A 36 -12.41 0.21 12.35
N LEU A 37 -12.86 -0.51 11.33
CA LEU A 37 -14.07 -0.23 10.55
C LEU A 37 -14.92 -1.49 10.52
N LEU A 38 -16.23 -1.39 10.70
CA LEU A 38 -17.14 -2.51 10.52
C LEU A 38 -17.97 -2.27 9.26
N ASP A 39 -18.28 -3.34 8.54
CA ASP A 39 -19.23 -3.30 7.43
C ASP A 39 -20.69 -3.30 7.92
N GLU A 40 -21.64 -3.28 6.99
CA GLU A 40 -23.08 -3.23 7.29
C GLU A 40 -23.59 -4.48 8.01
N ASP A 41 -22.84 -5.58 7.97
CA ASP A 41 -23.12 -6.84 8.66
C ASP A 41 -22.46 -6.88 10.06
N ASN A 42 -21.80 -5.80 10.48
CA ASN A 42 -20.96 -5.67 11.69
C ASN A 42 -19.71 -6.56 11.69
N GLU A 43 -19.18 -6.88 10.51
CA GLU A 43 -17.95 -7.66 10.38
C GLU A 43 -16.74 -6.75 10.16
N PRO A 44 -15.58 -7.06 10.76
CA PRO A 44 -14.34 -6.33 10.52
C PRO A 44 -13.71 -6.77 9.19
N SER A 45 -14.43 -6.59 8.09
CA SER A 45 -13.98 -6.92 6.74
C SER A 45 -12.76 -6.07 6.34
N ASP A 46 -11.87 -6.63 5.53
CA ASP A 46 -10.83 -5.85 4.86
C ASP A 46 -11.49 -4.76 3.99
N TRP A 47 -10.74 -3.71 3.67
CA TRP A 47 -11.27 -2.62 2.85
C TRP A 47 -10.20 -1.96 2.00
N ILE A 48 -10.66 -1.38 0.89
CA ILE A 48 -9.87 -0.65 -0.09
C ILE A 48 -10.54 0.70 -0.29
N GLU A 49 -9.77 1.78 -0.18
CA GLU A 49 -10.21 3.14 -0.44
C GLU A 49 -9.66 3.64 -1.77
N LEU A 50 -10.54 4.26 -2.56
CA LEU A 50 -10.17 5.03 -3.72
C LEU A 50 -10.30 6.53 -3.45
N SER A 51 -9.34 7.30 -3.95
CA SER A 51 -9.35 8.76 -3.88
C SER A 51 -9.35 9.38 -5.27
N ASN A 52 -10.30 10.29 -5.52
CA ASN A 52 -10.30 11.17 -6.68
C ASN A 52 -9.56 12.46 -6.34
N ARG A 53 -8.35 12.59 -6.84
CA ARG A 53 -7.41 13.72 -6.64
C ARG A 53 -7.64 14.87 -7.61
N SER A 54 -8.57 14.73 -8.56
CA SER A 54 -8.92 15.79 -9.49
C SER A 54 -9.86 16.82 -8.85
N ASN A 55 -9.97 17.98 -9.51
CA ASN A 55 -10.93 19.02 -9.18
C ASN A 55 -12.30 18.83 -9.86
N THR A 56 -12.56 17.66 -10.44
CA THR A 56 -13.81 17.33 -11.15
C THR A 56 -14.41 16.02 -10.63
N PRO A 57 -15.74 15.83 -10.70
CA PRO A 57 -16.34 14.53 -10.39
C PRO A 57 -15.80 13.44 -11.32
N LEU A 58 -15.56 12.24 -10.77
CA LEU A 58 -15.01 11.10 -11.51
C LEU A 58 -15.97 9.91 -11.44
N SER A 59 -16.36 9.40 -12.61
CA SER A 59 -17.19 8.18 -12.73
C SER A 59 -16.33 6.94 -12.59
N LEU A 60 -16.81 5.96 -11.83
CA LEU A 60 -16.19 4.65 -11.65
C LEU A 60 -16.61 3.62 -12.71
N ASP A 61 -17.37 4.04 -13.71
CA ASP A 61 -17.69 3.19 -14.85
C ASP A 61 -16.41 2.74 -15.58
N GLU A 62 -16.39 1.49 -16.04
CA GLU A 62 -15.24 0.84 -16.70
C GLU A 62 -13.97 0.65 -15.84
N TYR A 63 -14.03 0.92 -14.54
CA TYR A 63 -12.94 0.62 -13.60
C TYR A 63 -13.14 -0.73 -12.90
N PHE A 64 -12.02 -1.37 -12.55
CA PHE A 64 -12.00 -2.65 -11.85
C PHE A 64 -11.00 -2.64 -10.69
N LEU A 65 -11.30 -3.39 -9.64
CA LEU A 65 -10.31 -3.80 -8.65
C LEU A 65 -9.87 -5.24 -8.92
N THR A 66 -8.60 -5.52 -8.64
CA THR A 66 -8.05 -6.87 -8.69
C THR A 66 -6.93 -7.05 -7.66
N ASP A 67 -6.87 -8.23 -7.07
CA ASP A 67 -5.78 -8.80 -6.28
C ASP A 67 -4.94 -9.82 -7.10
N ASP A 68 -5.20 -9.93 -8.41
CA ASP A 68 -4.55 -10.86 -9.33
C ASP A 68 -4.13 -10.15 -10.63
N GLU A 69 -2.83 -10.15 -10.93
CA GLU A 69 -2.26 -9.53 -12.14
C GLU A 69 -2.73 -10.22 -13.42
N ASP A 70 -3.02 -11.53 -13.35
CA ASP A 70 -3.49 -12.32 -14.49
C ASP A 70 -5.00 -12.13 -14.75
N GLU A 71 -5.74 -11.54 -13.80
CA GLU A 71 -7.16 -11.19 -13.90
C GLU A 71 -7.40 -9.67 -13.75
N PRO A 72 -6.90 -8.81 -14.66
CA PRO A 72 -6.94 -7.35 -14.47
C PRO A 72 -8.36 -6.74 -14.44
N LYS A 73 -9.39 -7.52 -14.79
CA LYS A 73 -10.81 -7.13 -14.77
C LYS A 73 -11.63 -7.93 -13.74
N LYS A 74 -11.01 -8.35 -12.63
CA LYS A 74 -11.59 -9.29 -11.65
C LYS A 74 -12.88 -8.81 -10.99
N TRP A 75 -12.95 -7.56 -10.55
CA TRP A 75 -14.14 -7.00 -9.91
C TRP A 75 -14.51 -5.64 -10.48
N LYS A 76 -15.61 -5.56 -11.23
CA LYS A 76 -16.11 -4.28 -11.78
C LYS A 76 -16.64 -3.40 -10.64
N LEU A 77 -16.18 -2.15 -10.60
CA LEU A 77 -16.68 -1.17 -9.63
C LEU A 77 -18.18 -0.86 -9.87
N PRO A 78 -18.96 -0.55 -8.80
CA PRO A 78 -20.34 -0.08 -8.94
C PRO A 78 -20.38 1.25 -9.69
N ASN A 79 -21.52 1.55 -10.32
CA ASN A 79 -21.71 2.79 -11.09
C ASN A 79 -21.91 3.97 -10.13
N ARG A 80 -20.80 4.49 -9.62
CA ARG A 80 -20.75 5.60 -8.67
C ARG A 80 -19.86 6.70 -9.19
N VAL A 81 -20.13 7.92 -8.70
CA VAL A 81 -19.31 9.10 -8.96
C VAL A 81 -18.64 9.53 -7.67
N ILE A 82 -17.31 9.64 -7.68
CA ILE A 82 -16.55 10.23 -6.58
C ILE A 82 -16.49 11.75 -6.81
N PRO A 83 -16.91 12.59 -5.85
CA PRO A 83 -16.78 14.04 -5.97
C PRO A 83 -15.31 14.47 -6.07
N PRO A 84 -15.03 15.71 -6.50
CA PRO A 84 -13.68 16.28 -6.48
C PRO A 84 -13.03 16.15 -5.10
N ASN A 85 -11.77 15.72 -5.04
CA ASN A 85 -11.04 15.48 -3.78
C ASN A 85 -11.75 14.50 -2.82
N GLY A 86 -12.65 13.67 -3.36
CA GLY A 86 -13.48 12.74 -2.61
C GLY A 86 -12.85 11.38 -2.45
N TYR A 87 -13.44 10.58 -1.56
CA TYR A 87 -13.00 9.24 -1.21
C TYR A 87 -14.20 8.28 -1.27
N ILE A 88 -13.93 7.02 -1.53
CA ILE A 88 -14.92 5.94 -1.45
C ILE A 88 -14.25 4.68 -0.94
N VAL A 89 -14.93 3.95 -0.06
CA VAL A 89 -14.47 2.69 0.50
C VAL A 89 -15.26 1.53 -0.09
N PHE A 90 -14.55 0.47 -0.45
CA PHE A 90 -15.07 -0.83 -0.83
C PHE A 90 -14.55 -1.88 0.14
N PHE A 91 -15.42 -2.75 0.65
CA PHE A 91 -14.99 -3.84 1.50
C PHE A 91 -14.43 -4.98 0.65
N ALA A 92 -13.27 -5.52 1.00
CA ALA A 92 -12.67 -6.68 0.36
C ALA A 92 -13.00 -7.95 1.17
N SER A 93 -14.25 -8.40 1.12
CA SER A 93 -14.73 -9.49 1.98
C SER A 93 -15.03 -10.80 1.24
N GLY A 94 -14.92 -10.82 -0.08
CA GLY A 94 -15.33 -11.95 -0.90
C GLY A 94 -16.84 -12.14 -1.06
N LYS A 95 -17.68 -11.29 -0.43
CA LYS A 95 -19.15 -11.39 -0.50
C LYS A 95 -19.72 -11.09 -1.90
N ASN A 96 -18.94 -10.46 -2.79
CA ASN A 96 -19.32 -10.11 -4.16
C ASN A 96 -20.68 -9.36 -4.24
N ARG A 97 -20.80 -8.27 -3.49
CA ARG A 97 -22.03 -7.47 -3.39
C ARG A 97 -21.79 -6.11 -4.04
N VAL A 98 -22.46 -5.83 -5.15
CA VAL A 98 -22.33 -4.56 -5.88
C VAL A 98 -23.58 -3.71 -5.63
N ASN A 99 -23.42 -2.58 -4.95
CA ASN A 99 -24.49 -1.64 -4.64
C ASN A 99 -24.09 -0.21 -5.00
N ASP A 100 -24.91 0.48 -5.78
CA ASP A 100 -24.66 1.87 -6.16
C ASP A 100 -25.04 2.89 -5.06
N GLN A 101 -25.79 2.43 -4.04
CA GLN A 101 -26.37 3.30 -2.99
C GLN A 101 -25.88 2.97 -1.57
N SER A 102 -25.13 1.89 -1.38
CA SER A 102 -24.66 1.43 -0.08
C SER A 102 -23.25 0.84 -0.20
N GLU A 103 -22.81 0.17 0.86
CA GLU A 103 -21.55 -0.56 0.90
C GLU A 103 -21.53 -1.64 -0.18
N SER A 104 -20.36 -1.78 -0.80
CA SER A 104 -20.09 -2.79 -1.82
C SER A 104 -18.90 -3.63 -1.38
N HIS A 105 -18.97 -4.91 -1.70
CA HIS A 105 -17.98 -5.90 -1.36
C HIS A 105 -17.38 -6.52 -2.62
N THR A 106 -16.05 -6.56 -2.69
CA THR A 106 -15.35 -7.27 -3.76
C THR A 106 -15.64 -8.77 -3.72
N ASN A 107 -15.34 -9.46 -4.82
CA ASN A 107 -15.39 -10.93 -4.91
C ASN A 107 -14.11 -11.61 -4.39
N PHE A 108 -13.23 -10.86 -3.72
CA PHE A 108 -11.99 -11.35 -3.11
C PHE A 108 -11.80 -10.73 -1.72
N SER A 109 -10.83 -11.22 -0.97
CA SER A 109 -10.37 -10.62 0.28
C SER A 109 -8.88 -10.34 0.20
N LEU A 110 -8.34 -9.56 1.13
CA LEU A 110 -6.93 -9.23 1.10
C LEU A 110 -6.10 -10.16 2.00
N SER A 111 -4.91 -10.54 1.56
CA SER A 111 -3.94 -11.31 2.32
C SER A 111 -3.13 -10.42 3.27
N ALA A 112 -3.25 -10.68 4.57
CA ALA A 112 -2.38 -10.01 5.56
C ALA A 112 -0.86 -10.29 5.38
N ASN A 113 -0.46 -11.25 4.55
CA ASN A 113 0.96 -11.53 4.25
C ASN A 113 1.48 -10.80 3.00
N GLY A 114 0.66 -9.94 2.39
CA GLY A 114 0.99 -9.28 1.14
C GLY A 114 0.53 -10.07 -0.09
N GLU A 115 -0.01 -9.34 -1.08
CA GLU A 115 -0.31 -9.87 -2.41
C GLU A 115 -0.39 -8.72 -3.43
N TYR A 116 -0.72 -9.03 -4.68
CA TYR A 116 -0.95 -8.02 -5.70
C TYR A 116 -2.22 -7.22 -5.38
N LEU A 117 -2.24 -5.94 -5.72
CA LEU A 117 -3.44 -5.12 -5.63
C LEU A 117 -3.37 -3.99 -6.64
N ALA A 118 -4.40 -3.87 -7.47
CA ALA A 118 -4.49 -2.84 -8.47
C ALA A 118 -5.92 -2.34 -8.70
N LEU A 119 -5.98 -1.07 -9.08
CA LEU A 119 -7.11 -0.44 -9.75
C LEU A 119 -6.75 -0.35 -11.23
N THR A 120 -7.64 -0.86 -12.08
CA THR A 120 -7.45 -0.86 -13.53
C THR A 120 -8.55 -0.08 -14.23
N PHE A 121 -8.20 0.49 -15.39
CA PHE A 121 -9.15 1.07 -16.34
C PHE A 121 -9.11 0.25 -17.62
N ASP A 122 -10.23 -0.36 -17.99
CA ASP A 122 -10.31 -1.30 -19.12
C ASP A 122 -9.22 -2.40 -19.08
N GLY A 123 -8.83 -2.83 -17.88
CA GLY A 123 -7.81 -3.86 -17.65
C GLY A 123 -6.35 -3.37 -17.70
N SER A 124 -6.11 -2.07 -17.91
CA SER A 124 -4.77 -1.49 -17.75
C SER A 124 -4.60 -0.93 -16.33
N PRO A 125 -3.53 -1.24 -15.59
CA PRO A 125 -3.32 -0.71 -14.24
C PRO A 125 -3.13 0.81 -14.27
N ILE A 126 -3.86 1.52 -13.41
CA ILE A 126 -3.75 2.97 -13.22
C ILE A 126 -3.29 3.36 -11.82
N SER A 127 -3.41 2.44 -10.85
CA SER A 127 -2.87 2.52 -9.49
C SER A 127 -2.60 1.10 -9.02
N GLU A 128 -1.37 0.81 -8.58
CA GLU A 128 -0.90 -0.58 -8.48
C GLU A 128 0.23 -0.71 -7.45
N PHE A 129 0.16 -1.77 -6.64
CA PHE A 129 1.23 -2.26 -5.79
C PHE A 129 2.02 -3.38 -6.49
N SER A 130 2.80 -3.01 -7.51
CA SER A 130 3.46 -3.92 -8.49
C SER A 130 4.45 -4.95 -7.95
N GLN A 131 4.93 -4.83 -6.71
CA GLN A 131 5.83 -5.82 -6.07
C GLN A 131 5.11 -6.60 -4.98
N ASN A 132 3.78 -6.65 -5.05
CA ASN A 132 2.88 -6.92 -3.94
C ASN A 132 3.01 -5.87 -2.83
N TYR A 133 1.93 -5.61 -2.15
CA TYR A 133 2.03 -4.85 -0.89
C TYR A 133 2.68 -5.73 0.20
N PRO A 134 3.35 -5.15 1.20
CA PRO A 134 4.08 -5.92 2.21
C PRO A 134 3.14 -6.60 3.23
N ASP A 135 3.70 -7.39 4.16
CA ASP A 135 2.96 -7.88 5.34
C ASP A 135 2.15 -6.76 6.01
N GLN A 136 0.91 -7.03 6.37
CA GLN A 136 -0.03 -6.11 6.99
C GLN A 136 -0.19 -6.40 8.49
N TYR A 137 -0.38 -5.34 9.28
CA TYR A 137 -0.55 -5.46 10.72
C TYR A 137 -2.01 -5.25 11.09
N LYS A 138 -2.43 -5.94 12.14
CA LYS A 138 -3.77 -5.78 12.72
C LYS A 138 -4.05 -4.30 12.99
N ASN A 139 -5.13 -3.77 12.42
CA ASN A 139 -5.60 -2.38 12.55
C ASN A 139 -4.59 -1.30 12.12
N ILE A 140 -3.65 -1.63 11.23
CA ILE A 140 -2.78 -0.66 10.57
C ILE A 140 -3.03 -0.78 9.08
N SER A 141 -3.44 0.32 8.46
CA SER A 141 -3.65 0.40 7.01
C SER A 141 -2.35 0.72 6.29
N TYR A 142 -2.37 0.52 4.97
CA TYR A 142 -1.24 0.80 4.09
C TYR A 142 -1.75 1.55 2.86
N GLY A 143 -0.91 2.38 2.25
CA GLY A 143 -1.27 3.08 1.03
C GLY A 143 -0.34 4.24 0.73
N PHE A 144 -0.81 5.18 -0.08
CA PHE A 144 0.00 6.28 -0.60
C PHE A 144 -0.31 7.59 0.12
N ASN A 145 0.73 8.28 0.63
CA ASN A 145 0.58 9.63 1.17
C ASN A 145 0.96 10.68 0.14
N ASP A 146 0.00 11.52 -0.22
CA ASP A 146 0.15 12.55 -1.23
C ASP A 146 1.11 13.68 -0.85
N THR A 147 1.27 13.97 0.44
CA THR A 147 2.14 15.04 0.93
C THR A 147 3.61 14.59 0.93
N GLN A 148 3.86 13.36 1.37
CA GLN A 148 5.19 12.76 1.45
C GLN A 148 5.61 12.10 0.14
N LYS A 149 4.67 11.87 -0.79
CA LYS A 149 4.88 11.13 -2.04
C LYS A 149 5.52 9.76 -1.79
N VAL A 150 5.03 9.06 -0.77
CA VAL A 150 5.56 7.77 -0.32
C VAL A 150 4.44 6.82 0.01
N GLU A 151 4.64 5.54 -0.28
CA GLU A 151 3.81 4.45 0.20
C GLU A 151 4.28 4.01 1.59
N GLY A 152 3.35 3.61 2.45
CA GLY A 152 3.72 3.06 3.75
C GLY A 152 2.53 2.82 4.67
N TYR A 153 2.88 2.52 5.91
CA TYR A 153 1.91 2.19 6.95
C TYR A 153 1.35 3.44 7.62
N PHE A 154 0.03 3.45 7.77
CA PHE A 154 -0.73 4.43 8.54
C PHE A 154 -1.16 3.79 9.86
N SER A 155 -0.56 4.24 10.96
CA SER A 155 -0.95 3.76 12.30
C SER A 155 -2.33 4.24 12.74
N GLU A 156 -2.83 5.29 12.09
CA GLU A 156 -4.18 5.84 12.26
C GLU A 156 -4.88 5.76 10.91
N PRO A 157 -5.70 4.72 10.69
CA PRO A 157 -6.44 4.55 9.45
C PRO A 157 -7.46 5.67 9.23
N THR A 158 -7.69 6.05 7.98
CA THR A 158 -8.48 7.24 7.62
C THR A 158 -9.60 6.98 6.59
N PRO A 159 -10.42 5.92 6.73
CA PRO A 159 -11.46 5.63 5.75
C PRO A 159 -12.42 6.81 5.55
N GLY A 160 -12.63 7.16 4.29
CA GLY A 160 -13.42 8.29 3.81
C GLY A 160 -12.73 9.65 3.91
N LYS A 161 -11.43 9.72 4.23
CA LYS A 161 -10.73 10.98 4.56
C LYS A 161 -9.30 10.99 4.01
N GLN A 162 -8.66 12.15 4.10
CA GLN A 162 -7.25 12.30 3.75
C GLN A 162 -6.34 11.47 4.67
N ASN A 163 -5.44 10.72 4.05
CA ASN A 163 -4.42 9.91 4.72
C ASN A 163 -3.60 10.67 5.75
N SER A 164 -3.37 10.02 6.89
CA SER A 164 -2.38 10.45 7.88
C SER A 164 -0.95 10.36 7.30
N LEU A 165 0.04 10.91 8.00
CA LEU A 165 1.44 10.79 7.57
C LEU A 165 1.91 9.34 7.71
N VAL A 166 2.60 8.82 6.70
CA VAL A 166 3.33 7.56 6.76
C VAL A 166 4.37 7.65 7.88
N ARG A 167 4.25 6.74 8.86
CA ARG A 167 5.17 6.63 9.99
C ARG A 167 6.25 5.57 9.77
N TYR A 168 5.90 4.51 9.04
CA TYR A 168 6.78 3.38 8.79
C TYR A 168 6.66 2.99 7.32
N THR A 169 7.78 2.70 6.66
CA THR A 169 7.82 2.27 5.26
C THR A 169 8.13 0.78 5.11
N GLY A 170 8.32 0.06 6.22
CA GLY A 170 8.73 -1.33 6.20
C GLY A 170 8.87 -1.96 7.58
N LYS A 171 8.99 -3.28 7.57
CA LYS A 171 9.23 -4.12 8.75
C LYS A 171 10.73 -4.35 8.93
N VAL A 172 11.19 -4.28 10.17
CA VAL A 172 12.50 -4.83 10.52
C VAL A 172 12.36 -6.32 10.81
N ALA A 173 13.27 -7.13 10.27
CA ALA A 173 13.40 -8.53 10.63
C ALA A 173 13.72 -8.67 12.13
N ASP A 174 13.24 -9.76 12.71
CA ASP A 174 13.41 -10.05 14.13
C ASP A 174 14.90 -10.11 14.54
N THR A 175 15.14 -9.85 15.82
CA THR A 175 16.46 -9.99 16.42
C THR A 175 16.77 -11.46 16.70
N ARG A 176 18.04 -11.83 16.57
CA ARG A 176 18.57 -13.14 16.92
C ARG A 176 19.69 -12.98 17.93
N PHE A 177 19.58 -13.71 19.02
CA PHE A 177 20.59 -13.84 20.06
C PHE A 177 21.44 -15.09 19.76
N ASP A 178 22.74 -15.00 19.99
CA ASP A 178 23.66 -16.15 19.91
C ASP A 178 23.59 -17.06 21.14
N ILE A 179 23.18 -16.51 22.29
CA ILE A 179 22.99 -17.22 23.55
C ILE A 179 21.49 -17.31 23.85
N ASP A 180 21.04 -18.52 24.22
CA ASP A 180 19.66 -18.75 24.68
C ASP A 180 19.38 -18.04 26.02
N ARG A 181 18.11 -17.75 26.28
CA ARG A 181 17.70 -17.21 27.59
C ARG A 181 17.94 -18.25 28.70
N GLY A 182 18.47 -17.82 29.85
CA GLY A 182 18.70 -18.72 30.97
C GLY A 182 19.42 -18.08 32.16
N PHE A 183 19.67 -18.90 33.18
CA PHE A 183 20.51 -18.54 34.32
C PHE A 183 21.94 -19.00 34.06
N TYR A 184 22.88 -18.06 34.19
CA TYR A 184 24.30 -18.31 34.01
C TYR A 184 25.03 -17.81 35.25
N ASN A 185 25.94 -18.62 35.78
CA ASN A 185 26.73 -18.26 36.96
C ASN A 185 28.07 -17.60 36.59
N ASP A 186 28.50 -17.76 35.34
CA ASP A 186 29.71 -17.16 34.80
C ASP A 186 29.37 -16.00 33.84
N PRO A 187 30.16 -14.92 33.79
CA PRO A 187 29.99 -13.85 32.82
C PRO A 187 30.16 -14.33 31.38
N PHE A 188 29.38 -13.78 30.46
CA PHE A 188 29.43 -14.09 29.04
C PHE A 188 29.15 -12.85 28.19
N ASN A 189 29.55 -12.91 26.92
CA ASN A 189 29.19 -11.90 25.92
C ASN A 189 27.98 -12.39 25.13
N VAL A 190 27.09 -11.46 24.77
CA VAL A 190 25.92 -11.72 23.92
C VAL A 190 26.04 -10.92 22.64
N THR A 191 25.78 -11.58 21.52
CA THR A 191 25.69 -10.97 20.20
C THR A 191 24.24 -10.96 19.76
N ILE A 192 23.69 -9.76 19.56
CA ILE A 192 22.35 -9.56 19.00
C ILE A 192 22.51 -9.16 17.53
N THR A 193 21.80 -9.84 16.63
CA THR A 193 21.83 -9.59 15.19
C THR A 193 20.43 -9.43 14.63
N THR A 194 20.28 -8.77 13.48
CA THR A 194 19.03 -8.78 12.69
C THR A 194 19.39 -8.96 11.22
N LYS A 195 18.50 -9.57 10.44
CA LYS A 195 18.65 -9.64 8.98
C LYS A 195 18.43 -8.29 8.29
N THR A 196 17.87 -7.30 9.00
CA THR A 196 17.64 -5.96 8.46
C THR A 196 18.96 -5.22 8.29
N LYS A 197 19.40 -5.02 7.05
CA LYS A 197 20.62 -4.27 6.77
C LYS A 197 20.47 -2.82 7.23
N GLY A 198 21.50 -2.29 7.89
CA GLY A 198 21.53 -0.90 8.36
C GLY A 198 20.68 -0.61 9.59
N ALA A 199 20.05 -1.62 10.21
CA ALA A 199 19.28 -1.42 11.43
C ALA A 199 20.19 -1.16 12.64
N THR A 200 19.77 -0.24 13.49
CA THR A 200 20.36 0.00 14.81
C THR A 200 19.59 -0.84 15.84
N ILE A 201 20.29 -1.73 16.54
CA ILE A 201 19.72 -2.51 17.65
C ILE A 201 19.89 -1.70 18.94
N ILE A 202 18.79 -1.50 19.66
CA ILE A 202 18.76 -0.81 20.97
C ILE A 202 18.39 -1.86 22.02
N TYR A 203 19.11 -1.92 23.12
CA TYR A 203 18.85 -2.85 24.23
C TYR A 203 18.78 -2.10 25.56
N THR A 204 18.11 -2.70 26.54
CA THR A 204 18.03 -2.21 27.92
C THR A 204 18.54 -3.30 28.86
N THR A 205 19.21 -2.90 29.94
CA THR A 205 19.73 -3.79 31.00
C THR A 205 18.84 -3.79 32.22
#